data_AF-A0ABD3N1E5-F1
#
_entry.id   AF-A0ABD3N1E5-F1
#
_cell.length_a   1.000
_cell.length_b   1.000
_cell.length_c   1.000
_cell.angle_alpha   90.00
_cell.angle_beta   90.00
_cell.angle_gamma   90.00
#
_symmetry.space_group_name_H-M   'P 1'
#
loop_
_entity.id
_entity.type
_entity.pdbx_description
1 polymer ?
#
loop_
_entity_poly.entity_id
_entity_poly.type
_entity_poly.pdbx_seq_one_letter_code
_entity_poly.pdbx_strand_id
1 'polypeptide(L)'
;MPLRRLPTNNYLLGTWIALLFVVAYLAFDGSMGREKYLYHDEDGAISSASDPSSVDAGGWVIEYVAPADGPPSDSGYAAALLRPDFLYAPPSAPDYVPPPRVVEFYAPWCPHCRRFAPEYARLAAEVSGSHPSVKFFAVSCVAHNDLCKAQNVTGYPTIRVFREASYEPRIPKAKDSNAMLRELGFDDGGGGGGGGGEMRAGRLRKVENGHHPRESGRKSSEGEAIAAGVVPFRINDVHDAWSDAALSFEFALGNGIYVENGPLDDGRGGAFREWLVLLSRTLPPQMNRTHEIIDALLGDYPRAAGGQSGLNELVRERVGELGRSWTWRTCTYGDGGVGYTCGLWQLFHVMSLGVVEYNRHYAPMPTRYVSDTLRDYVDNFFQCEVCRMNLLSMYDACAFDGCHRLSKNPSSSEAEWRELPLWLWETHNDVNVRLMGERLERNAENEPNQWEQQARWPSLHDCPNCWRDDRSWEDEEIFKFLRNSYWSGNPSYIRIPSSDGNPVGGSSRMIPLRWKLTVAVFAAVVLILHMYKTKKRKSKRKTVHKWL
;
A
#
# COMPACT_ATOMS: atom_id res chain seq x y z
N MET A 1 -44.38 -33.73 38.73
CA MET A 1 -42.95 -34.16 38.84
C MET A 1 -42.08 -33.17 38.08
N PRO A 2 -40.86 -32.85 38.55
CA PRO A 2 -40.59 -31.51 39.06
C PRO A 2 -39.68 -30.62 38.19
N LEU A 3 -39.74 -29.33 38.54
CA LEU A 3 -38.73 -28.26 38.42
C LEU A 3 -37.28 -28.73 38.23
N ARG A 4 -36.58 -28.14 37.26
CA ARG A 4 -35.17 -27.76 37.42
C ARG A 4 -34.91 -26.36 36.88
N ARG A 5 -34.53 -25.47 37.80
CA ARG A 5 -33.88 -24.18 37.54
C ARG A 5 -32.47 -24.44 36.98
N LEU A 6 -32.03 -23.62 36.03
CA LEU A 6 -30.62 -23.42 35.69
C LEU A 6 -30.25 -21.94 35.90
N PRO A 7 -28.99 -21.62 36.20
CA PRO A 7 -28.61 -20.47 37.00
C PRO A 7 -28.37 -19.21 36.16
N THR A 8 -28.76 -18.08 36.75
CA THR A 8 -28.35 -16.73 36.37
C THR A 8 -26.84 -16.56 36.59
N ASN A 9 -26.03 -16.63 35.54
CA ASN A 9 -24.63 -16.16 35.64
C ASN A 9 -24.02 -15.64 34.32
N ASN A 10 -24.83 -15.06 33.43
CA ASN A 10 -24.35 -14.54 32.13
C ASN A 10 -24.17 -13.01 32.08
N TYR A 11 -24.52 -12.26 33.14
CA TYR A 11 -24.43 -10.79 33.11
C TYR A 11 -23.04 -10.27 33.48
N LEU A 12 -22.25 -11.01 34.26
CA LEU A 12 -20.86 -10.62 34.58
C LEU A 12 -19.89 -11.00 33.46
N LEU A 13 -20.08 -12.13 32.79
CA LEU A 13 -19.20 -12.53 31.68
C LEU A 13 -19.34 -11.57 30.48
N GLY A 14 -20.55 -11.07 30.22
CA GLY A 14 -20.81 -10.10 29.15
C GLY A 14 -20.17 -8.73 29.38
N THR A 15 -20.09 -8.26 30.63
CA THR A 15 -19.45 -6.97 30.96
C THR A 15 -17.93 -7.07 30.95
N TRP A 16 -17.34 -8.19 31.37
CA TRP A 16 -15.90 -8.42 31.25
C TRP A 16 -15.45 -8.62 29.81
N ILE A 17 -16.25 -9.29 28.97
CA ILE A 17 -15.97 -9.41 27.53
C ILE A 17 -16.10 -8.04 26.85
N ALA A 18 -17.12 -7.24 27.17
CA ALA A 18 -17.25 -5.89 26.64
C ALA A 18 -16.09 -4.96 27.06
N LEU A 19 -15.62 -5.04 28.32
CA LEU A 19 -14.44 -4.31 28.76
C LEU A 19 -13.16 -4.79 28.06
N LEU A 20 -13.00 -6.11 27.86
CA LEU A 20 -11.86 -6.66 27.10
C LEU A 20 -11.89 -6.23 25.63
N PHE A 21 -13.08 -6.11 25.01
CA PHE A 21 -13.21 -5.57 23.66
C PHE A 21 -12.92 -4.06 23.60
N VAL A 22 -13.32 -3.28 24.60
CA VAL A 22 -13.02 -1.84 24.66
C VAL A 22 -11.54 -1.59 24.96
N VAL A 23 -10.92 -2.36 25.86
CA VAL A 23 -9.49 -2.28 26.15
C VAL A 23 -8.65 -2.81 24.98
N ALA A 24 -9.09 -3.86 24.29
CA ALA A 24 -8.45 -4.31 23.06
C ALA A 24 -8.62 -3.30 21.92
N TYR A 25 -9.77 -2.62 21.81
CA TYR A 25 -10.01 -1.57 20.82
C TYR A 25 -9.13 -0.33 21.07
N LEU A 26 -8.94 0.06 22.34
CA LEU A 26 -8.06 1.18 22.71
C LEU A 26 -6.57 0.81 22.66
N ALA A 27 -6.20 -0.47 22.80
CA ALA A 27 -4.83 -0.94 22.68
C ALA A 27 -4.42 -1.26 21.22
N PHE A 28 -5.37 -1.47 20.30
CA PHE A 28 -5.08 -1.80 18.89
C PHE A 28 -4.97 -0.59 17.95
N ASP A 29 -5.37 0.61 18.39
CA ASP A 29 -5.27 1.83 17.58
C ASP A 29 -3.82 2.30 17.38
N GLY A 30 -2.86 1.73 18.12
CA GLY A 30 -1.44 2.10 18.09
C GLY A 30 -0.54 1.33 17.13
N SER A 31 -1.07 0.51 16.20
CA SER A 31 -0.23 -0.30 15.29
C SER A 31 -0.13 0.18 13.84
N MET A 32 -0.57 1.41 13.54
CA MET A 32 -0.34 2.01 12.23
C MET A 32 1.06 2.62 12.15
N GLY A 33 2.05 1.79 11.81
CA GLY A 33 3.39 2.26 11.42
C GLY A 33 4.25 2.70 12.60
N ARG A 34 5.42 2.09 12.78
CA ARG A 34 6.44 2.73 13.61
C ARG A 34 6.73 4.11 13.01
N GLU A 35 6.58 5.14 13.84
CA GLU A 35 6.80 6.53 13.45
C GLU A 35 8.27 6.75 13.08
N LYS A 36 8.50 7.52 12.02
CA LYS A 36 9.82 7.64 11.35
C LYS A 36 10.87 8.35 12.21
N TYR A 37 10.44 9.24 13.12
CA TYR A 37 11.31 10.07 13.94
C TYR A 37 11.14 9.84 15.46
N LEU A 38 10.19 9.03 15.90
CA LEU A 38 10.09 8.64 17.32
C LEU A 38 11.18 7.62 17.69
N TYR A 39 12.05 8.01 18.64
CA TYR A 39 12.91 7.08 19.36
C TYR A 39 12.10 6.43 20.50
N HIS A 40 12.06 5.10 20.54
CA HIS A 40 11.64 4.37 21.73
C HIS A 40 12.89 4.06 22.57
N ASP A 41 12.93 4.54 23.81
CA ASP A 41 13.86 4.01 24.81
C ASP A 41 13.50 2.53 25.09
N GLU A 42 14.47 1.74 25.58
CA GLU A 42 14.34 0.28 25.80
C GLU A 42 13.17 -0.15 26.71
N ASP A 43 12.47 0.81 27.35
CA ASP A 43 11.31 0.59 28.22
C ASP A 43 9.95 0.99 27.61
N GLY A 44 9.89 1.40 26.33
CA GLY A 44 8.61 1.58 25.61
C GLY A 44 7.73 2.77 26.03
N ALA A 45 8.28 3.76 26.74
CA ALA A 45 7.59 5.01 27.05
C ALA A 45 7.78 6.05 25.92
N ILE A 46 6.69 6.70 25.48
CA ILE A 46 6.73 7.85 24.57
C ILE A 46 7.25 9.05 25.37
N SER A 47 8.46 9.54 25.08
CA SER A 47 8.94 10.79 25.64
C SER A 47 8.27 11.95 24.90
N SER A 48 7.30 12.59 25.55
CA SER A 48 6.76 13.86 25.06
C SER A 48 7.88 14.91 25.09
N ALA A 49 8.20 15.49 23.93
CA ALA A 49 9.22 16.53 23.77
C ALA A 49 8.80 17.84 24.48
N SER A 50 8.89 17.85 25.81
CA SER A 50 8.67 19.03 26.65
C SER A 50 9.96 19.55 27.32
N ASP A 51 11.11 18.90 27.10
CA ASP A 51 12.41 19.34 27.61
C ASP A 51 13.42 19.56 26.46
N PRO A 52 13.83 20.80 26.15
CA PRO A 52 14.77 21.12 25.07
C PRO A 52 16.23 20.73 25.35
N SER A 53 16.56 19.99 26.41
CA SER A 53 17.94 19.87 26.91
C SER A 53 18.65 18.51 26.71
N SER A 54 18.00 17.49 26.13
CA SER A 54 18.67 16.20 25.81
C SER A 54 18.85 16.02 24.30
N VAL A 55 20.05 16.30 23.81
CA VAL A 55 20.40 16.27 22.39
C VAL A 55 21.02 14.92 22.02
N ASP A 56 20.25 14.07 21.34
CA ASP A 56 20.74 13.11 20.36
C ASP A 56 19.95 13.32 19.07
N ALA A 57 20.52 12.98 17.91
CA ALA A 57 20.20 13.53 16.57
C ALA A 57 18.71 13.51 16.09
N GLY A 58 17.78 12.90 16.82
CA GLY A 58 16.33 13.00 16.63
C GLY A 58 15.64 14.19 17.36
N GLY A 59 16.31 14.89 18.27
CA GLY A 59 15.71 15.95 19.10
C GLY A 59 15.39 17.27 18.38
N TRP A 60 15.85 17.47 17.15
CA TRP A 60 15.65 18.72 16.40
C TRP A 60 14.43 18.69 15.47
N VAL A 61 13.87 17.51 15.20
CA VAL A 61 12.68 17.34 14.35
C VAL A 61 11.51 16.94 15.24
N ILE A 62 10.44 17.75 15.20
CA ILE A 62 9.22 17.52 15.97
C ILE A 62 8.25 16.73 15.08
N GLU A 63 8.07 15.44 15.35
CA GLU A 63 7.05 14.64 14.69
C GLU A 63 5.65 14.99 15.22
N TYR A 64 4.72 15.24 14.31
CA TYR A 64 3.35 15.58 14.67
C TYR A 64 2.55 14.31 15.03
N VAL A 65 2.23 14.21 16.32
CA VAL A 65 1.32 13.21 16.88
C VAL A 65 0.06 13.93 17.36
N ALA A 66 -1.11 13.40 17.02
CA ALA A 66 -2.37 13.94 17.53
C ALA A 66 -2.48 13.71 19.05
N PRO A 67 -3.06 14.63 19.84
CA PRO A 67 -3.23 14.44 21.28
C PRO A 67 -4.02 13.17 21.63
N ALA A 68 -3.55 12.39 22.61
CA ALA A 68 -4.12 11.09 23.00
C ALA A 68 -5.50 11.18 23.69
N ASP A 69 -5.76 12.30 24.38
CA ASP A 69 -7.07 12.61 24.94
C ASP A 69 -7.97 13.10 23.80
N GLY A 70 -8.64 12.16 23.13
CA GLY A 70 -9.59 12.47 22.07
C GLY A 70 -10.54 13.62 22.48
N PRO A 71 -10.89 14.53 21.57
CA PRO A 71 -11.50 15.80 21.94
C PRO A 71 -12.93 15.61 22.51
N PRO A 72 -13.40 16.55 23.34
CA PRO A 72 -14.78 16.56 23.83
C PRO A 72 -15.80 16.56 22.69
N SER A 73 -16.90 15.82 22.87
CA SER A 73 -17.93 15.59 21.87
C SER A 73 -18.73 16.85 21.54
N ASP A 74 -18.28 17.66 20.59
CA ASP A 74 -19.15 18.63 19.92
C ASP A 74 -18.78 18.78 18.43
N SER A 75 -19.80 18.99 17.61
CA SER A 75 -19.82 18.84 16.15
C SER A 75 -18.92 19.78 15.31
N GLY A 76 -17.97 20.49 15.92
CA GLY A 76 -17.00 21.38 15.24
C GLY A 76 -15.55 20.86 15.19
N TYR A 77 -15.23 19.76 15.86
CA TYR A 77 -13.84 19.39 16.21
C TYR A 77 -13.07 18.51 15.21
N ALA A 78 -13.71 17.94 14.19
CA ALA A 78 -12.97 17.29 13.09
C ALA A 78 -12.00 18.27 12.40
N ALA A 79 -12.31 19.57 12.43
CA ALA A 79 -11.45 20.63 11.92
C ALA A 79 -10.19 20.92 12.77
N ALA A 80 -10.12 20.48 14.03
CA ALA A 80 -8.97 20.74 14.91
C ALA A 80 -7.84 19.70 14.73
N LEU A 81 -8.18 18.42 14.49
CA LEU A 81 -7.20 17.38 14.09
C LEU A 81 -6.60 17.67 12.71
N LEU A 82 -7.34 18.39 11.87
CA LEU A 82 -6.94 18.89 10.57
C LEU A 82 -6.07 20.15 10.62
N ARG A 83 -5.85 20.74 11.80
CA ARG A 83 -5.26 22.09 11.89
C ARG A 83 -4.29 22.26 13.05
N PRO A 84 -3.09 21.64 13.01
CA PRO A 84 -2.06 21.94 13.99
C PRO A 84 -1.64 23.41 13.90
N ASP A 85 -1.26 23.99 15.04
CA ASP A 85 -0.91 25.40 15.18
C ASP A 85 0.36 25.80 14.41
N PHE A 86 1.24 24.85 14.10
CA PHE A 86 2.36 25.06 13.18
C PHE A 86 1.95 25.09 11.70
N LEU A 87 0.72 24.75 11.33
CA LEU A 87 0.21 24.87 9.95
C LEU A 87 -0.95 25.85 9.82
N TYR A 88 -1.66 26.17 10.90
CA TYR A 88 -2.84 27.02 10.87
C TYR A 88 -2.95 27.90 12.11
N ALA A 89 -3.51 29.10 11.94
CA ALA A 89 -3.79 29.99 13.07
C ALA A 89 -4.77 29.34 14.06
N PRO A 90 -4.40 29.23 15.36
CA PRO A 90 -5.31 28.73 16.37
C PRO A 90 -6.47 29.73 16.59
N PRO A 91 -7.75 29.32 16.45
CA PRO A 91 -8.88 30.22 16.67
C PRO A 91 -8.92 30.83 18.08
N SER A 92 -8.37 30.11 19.07
CA SER A 92 -8.30 30.49 20.47
C SER A 92 -7.17 31.48 20.79
N ALA A 93 -6.20 31.66 19.88
CA ALA A 93 -5.06 32.56 20.07
C ALA A 93 -4.77 33.33 18.78
N PRO A 94 -5.63 34.30 18.41
CA PRO A 94 -5.49 35.07 17.18
C PRO A 94 -4.19 35.89 17.10
N ASP A 95 -3.59 36.20 18.24
CA ASP A 95 -2.32 36.93 18.34
C ASP A 95 -1.08 36.00 18.35
N TYR A 96 -1.27 34.68 18.20
CA TYR A 96 -0.16 33.73 18.13
C TYR A 96 0.65 33.96 16.85
N VAL A 97 1.94 34.31 17.04
CA VAL A 97 2.91 34.46 15.96
C VAL A 97 3.73 33.16 15.87
N PRO A 98 3.47 32.29 14.89
CA PRO A 98 4.23 31.06 14.77
C PRO A 98 5.66 31.36 14.30
N PRO A 99 6.67 30.62 14.80
CA PRO A 99 8.06 30.81 14.42
C PRO A 99 8.30 30.43 12.95
N PRO A 100 9.41 30.88 12.34
CA PRO A 100 9.84 30.33 11.06
C PRO A 100 10.02 28.83 11.17
N ARG A 101 9.58 28.07 10.16
CA ARG A 101 9.53 26.61 10.26
C ARG A 101 9.58 25.90 8.93
N VAL A 102 10.11 24.69 8.97
CA VAL A 102 10.22 23.76 7.85
C VAL A 102 9.42 22.51 8.21
N VAL A 103 8.59 22.03 7.30
CA VAL A 103 7.71 20.88 7.53
C VAL A 103 7.96 19.84 6.44
N GLU A 104 8.32 18.63 6.85
CA GLU A 104 8.35 17.45 5.97
C GLU A 104 7.01 16.72 6.03
N PHE A 105 6.35 16.59 4.90
CA PHE A 105 5.23 15.68 4.71
C PHE A 105 5.73 14.38 4.10
N TYR A 106 5.54 13.27 4.80
CA TYR A 106 6.18 12.01 4.46
C TYR A 106 5.21 10.83 4.61
N ALA A 107 5.63 9.67 4.10
CA ALA A 107 4.98 8.39 4.38
C ALA A 107 6.03 7.39 4.89
N PRO A 108 5.80 6.68 6.01
CA PRO A 108 6.80 5.79 6.62
C PRO A 108 7.21 4.63 5.70
N TRP A 109 6.29 4.16 4.86
CA TRP A 109 6.57 3.13 3.86
C TRP A 109 7.37 3.62 2.65
N CYS A 110 7.48 4.93 2.43
CA CYS A 110 8.15 5.47 1.25
C CYS A 110 9.67 5.37 1.40
N PRO A 111 10.37 4.65 0.50
CA PRO A 111 11.82 4.48 0.60
C PRO A 111 12.58 5.82 0.52
N HIS A 112 12.10 6.79 -0.27
CA HIS A 112 12.72 8.10 -0.36
C HIS A 112 12.53 8.91 0.94
N CYS A 113 11.37 8.82 1.58
CA CYS A 113 11.16 9.42 2.90
C CYS A 113 12.12 8.82 3.93
N ARG A 114 12.22 7.49 3.99
CA ARG A 114 13.14 6.79 4.90
C ARG A 114 14.59 7.19 4.66
N ARG A 115 15.02 7.28 3.40
CA ARG A 115 16.38 7.74 3.04
C ARG A 115 16.62 9.21 3.33
N PHE A 116 15.58 10.03 3.22
CA PHE A 116 15.67 11.46 3.48
C PHE A 116 15.66 11.79 4.98
N ALA A 117 15.16 10.89 5.83
CA ALA A 117 15.09 11.07 7.28
C ALA A 117 16.41 11.55 7.93
N PRO A 118 17.56 10.85 7.74
CA PRO A 118 18.81 11.26 8.36
C PRO A 118 19.31 12.62 7.85
N GLU A 119 19.12 12.92 6.56
CA GLU A 119 19.52 14.21 5.98
C GLU A 119 18.65 15.36 6.50
N TYR A 120 17.34 15.13 6.66
CA TYR A 120 16.43 16.11 7.24
C TYR A 120 16.77 16.40 8.71
N ALA A 121 17.06 15.37 9.49
CA ALA A 121 17.48 15.51 10.88
C ALA A 121 18.82 16.25 11.00
N ARG A 122 19.79 15.95 10.13
CA ARG A 122 21.07 16.66 10.05
C ARG A 122 20.89 18.14 9.71
N LEU A 123 20.03 18.43 8.73
CA LEU A 123 19.69 19.79 8.34
C LEU A 123 19.03 20.56 9.50
N ALA A 124 18.09 19.92 10.20
CA ALA A 124 17.44 20.49 11.37
C ALA A 124 18.47 20.85 12.45
N ALA A 125 19.42 19.96 12.74
CA ALA A 125 20.49 20.20 13.71
C ALA A 125 21.40 21.38 13.32
N GLU A 126 21.82 21.45 12.05
CA GLU A 126 22.67 22.54 11.53
C GLU A 126 21.96 23.90 11.60
N VAL A 127 20.72 23.95 11.15
CA VAL A 127 19.92 25.18 11.14
C VAL A 127 19.56 25.59 12.56
N SER A 128 19.16 24.68 13.45
CA SER A 128 18.87 25.03 14.84
C SER A 128 20.12 25.48 15.61
N GLY A 129 21.32 25.02 15.23
CA GLY A 129 22.59 25.50 15.81
C GLY A 129 22.95 26.94 15.41
N SER A 130 22.58 27.38 14.21
CA SER A 130 22.84 28.73 13.70
C SER A 130 21.66 29.70 13.89
N HIS A 131 20.43 29.19 13.84
CA HIS A 131 19.16 29.92 13.85
C HIS A 131 18.14 29.17 14.74
N PRO A 132 18.26 29.25 16.08
CA PRO A 132 17.45 28.45 17.01
C PRO A 132 15.94 28.77 17.00
N SER A 133 15.56 29.91 16.39
CA SER A 133 14.16 30.28 16.16
C SER A 133 13.49 29.44 15.07
N VAL A 134 14.25 28.84 14.15
CA VAL A 134 13.71 27.98 13.10
C VAL A 134 13.35 26.61 13.66
N LYS A 135 12.10 26.18 13.46
CA LYS A 135 11.59 24.88 13.92
C LYS A 135 11.42 23.90 12.76
N PHE A 136 11.70 22.62 13.00
CA PHE A 136 11.54 21.56 12.01
C PHE A 136 10.44 20.60 12.48
N PHE A 137 9.46 20.34 11.62
CA PHE A 137 8.37 19.42 11.88
C PHE A 137 8.35 18.29 10.85
N ALA A 138 7.78 17.15 11.22
CA ALA A 138 7.47 16.05 10.32
C ALA A 138 6.02 15.60 10.49
N VAL A 139 5.31 15.37 9.38
CA VAL A 139 3.90 14.93 9.36
C VAL A 139 3.79 13.65 8.55
N SER A 140 3.39 12.56 9.21
CA SER A 140 3.04 11.30 8.55
C SER A 140 1.70 11.43 7.82
N CYS A 141 1.71 11.39 6.49
CA CYS A 141 0.51 11.44 5.66
C CYS A 141 -0.26 10.11 5.58
N VAL A 142 0.26 9.07 6.24
CA VAL A 142 -0.47 7.83 6.49
C VAL A 142 -1.34 7.98 7.74
N ALA A 143 -0.81 8.60 8.80
CA ALA A 143 -1.58 8.87 10.01
C ALA A 143 -2.52 10.08 9.84
N HIS A 144 -2.09 11.11 9.09
CA HIS A 144 -2.77 12.40 8.96
C HIS A 144 -3.14 12.69 7.49
N ASN A 145 -3.86 11.76 6.85
CA ASN A 145 -4.17 11.83 5.42
C ASN A 145 -4.92 13.11 5.02
N ASP A 146 -5.95 13.48 5.77
CA ASP A 146 -6.77 14.67 5.48
C ASP A 146 -5.97 15.98 5.66
N LEU A 147 -5.03 16.01 6.62
CA LEU A 147 -4.13 17.16 6.82
C LEU A 147 -3.21 17.34 5.62
N CYS A 148 -2.63 16.26 5.11
CA CYS A 148 -1.77 16.29 3.94
C CYS A 148 -2.53 16.69 2.66
N LYS A 149 -3.78 16.23 2.50
CA LYS A 149 -4.68 16.70 1.45
C LYS A 149 -4.94 18.21 1.56
N ALA A 150 -5.24 18.70 2.75
CA ALA A 150 -5.46 20.13 2.99
C ALA A 150 -4.21 21.00 2.72
N GLN A 151 -3.02 20.41 2.77
CA GLN A 151 -1.74 21.04 2.42
C GLN A 151 -1.34 20.81 0.95
N ASN A 152 -2.22 20.25 0.12
CA ASN A 152 -1.99 19.90 -1.29
C ASN A 152 -0.70 19.08 -1.45
N VAL A 153 -0.53 18.06 -0.62
CA VAL A 153 0.59 17.11 -0.73
C VAL A 153 0.18 16.00 -1.69
N THR A 154 0.81 15.99 -2.87
CA THR A 154 0.50 15.03 -3.95
C THR A 154 1.57 13.94 -4.11
N GLY A 155 2.67 14.02 -3.37
CA GLY A 155 3.75 13.04 -3.37
C GLY A 155 4.70 13.19 -2.18
N TYR A 156 5.55 12.19 -1.96
CA TYR A 156 6.42 12.11 -0.78
C TYR A 156 7.90 11.85 -1.12
N PRO A 157 8.86 12.43 -0.35
CA PRO A 157 8.65 13.45 0.68
C PRO A 157 8.38 14.83 0.05
N THR A 158 7.54 15.64 0.68
CA THR A 158 7.29 17.03 0.30
C THR A 158 7.78 17.96 1.41
N ILE A 159 8.56 18.99 1.06
CA ILE A 159 9.02 20.01 2.01
C ILE A 159 8.26 21.31 1.79
N ARG A 160 7.74 21.87 2.89
CA ARG A 160 7.15 23.20 2.91
C ARG A 160 7.88 24.09 3.91
N VAL A 161 8.04 25.35 3.54
CA VAL A 161 8.69 26.39 4.35
C VAL A 161 7.69 27.46 4.68
N PHE A 162 7.63 27.86 5.95
CA PHE A 162 6.75 28.90 6.44
C PHE A 162 7.60 29.97 7.12
N ARG A 163 7.47 31.21 6.65
CA ARG A 163 8.09 32.36 7.31
C ARG A 163 7.42 32.60 8.66
N GLU A 164 8.11 33.37 9.51
CA GLU A 164 7.53 33.88 10.75
C GLU A 164 6.21 34.58 10.47
N ALA A 165 5.23 34.39 11.37
CA ALA A 165 3.87 34.91 11.26
C ALA A 165 3.05 34.45 10.03
N SER A 166 3.61 33.65 9.13
CA SER A 166 2.96 33.22 7.89
C SER A 166 2.43 31.80 8.01
N TYR A 167 1.23 31.57 7.49
CA TYR A 167 0.65 30.24 7.26
C TYR A 167 0.64 29.85 5.78
N GLU A 168 1.13 30.74 4.91
CA GLU A 168 1.29 30.44 3.49
C GLU A 168 2.54 29.59 3.25
N PRO A 169 2.40 28.35 2.73
CA PRO A 169 3.51 27.45 2.49
C PRO A 169 4.32 27.86 1.25
N ARG A 170 5.64 27.71 1.31
CA ARG A 170 6.54 27.86 0.17
C ARG A 170 7.25 26.56 -0.15
N ILE A 171 7.47 26.29 -1.43
CA ILE A 171 8.27 25.14 -1.88
C ILE A 171 9.72 25.63 -2.00
N PRO A 172 10.67 25.04 -1.26
CA PRO A 172 12.06 25.46 -1.32
C PRO A 172 12.66 25.07 -2.68
N LYS A 173 13.38 26.01 -3.31
CA LYS A 173 14.00 25.81 -4.64
C LYS A 173 15.20 24.85 -4.60
N ALA A 174 15.85 24.70 -3.45
CA ALA A 174 16.94 23.76 -3.21
C ALA A 174 16.85 23.21 -1.78
N LYS A 175 17.45 22.04 -1.54
CA LYS A 175 17.29 21.26 -0.30
C LYS A 175 18.43 21.41 0.72
N ASP A 176 19.31 22.38 0.53
CA ASP A 176 20.41 22.70 1.47
C ASP A 176 20.02 23.77 2.51
N SER A 177 20.82 23.88 3.58
CA SER A 177 20.62 24.82 4.70
C SER A 177 20.53 26.26 4.22
N ASN A 178 21.47 26.69 3.37
CA ASN A 178 21.51 28.05 2.87
C ASN A 178 20.27 28.40 2.04
N ALA A 179 19.78 27.49 1.19
CA ALA A 179 18.57 27.69 0.42
C ALA A 179 17.33 27.82 1.31
N MET A 180 17.24 26.98 2.35
CA MET A 180 16.15 27.02 3.31
C MET A 180 16.12 28.35 4.09
N LEU A 181 17.30 28.81 4.53
CA LEU A 181 17.47 30.07 5.26
C LEU A 181 17.05 31.28 4.42
N ARG A 182 17.47 31.35 3.15
CA ARG A 182 17.05 32.41 2.22
C ARG A 182 15.52 32.46 2.05
N GLU A 183 14.87 31.32 1.89
CA GLU A 183 13.40 31.27 1.75
C GLU A 183 12.68 31.73 3.03
N LEU A 184 13.25 31.41 4.19
CA LEU A 184 12.79 31.89 5.50
C LEU A 184 13.06 33.39 5.74
N GLY A 185 13.87 34.04 4.89
CA GLY A 185 14.21 35.46 5.00
C GLY A 185 15.49 35.74 5.79
N PHE A 186 16.30 34.72 6.06
CA PHE A 186 17.66 34.84 6.57
C PHE A 186 18.61 34.95 5.37
N ASP A 187 18.67 36.15 4.77
CA ASP A 187 19.66 36.49 3.76
C ASP A 187 20.89 37.10 4.44
N ASP A 188 22.06 36.49 4.28
CA ASP A 188 23.35 37.09 4.62
C ASP A 188 23.64 38.25 3.65
N GLY A 189 23.02 39.41 3.90
CA GLY A 189 23.19 40.61 3.10
C GLY A 189 24.57 41.27 3.22
N GLY A 190 25.59 40.72 2.56
CA GLY A 190 26.65 41.44 1.82
C GLY A 190 27.89 42.01 2.55
N GLY A 191 29.09 41.67 2.04
CA GLY A 191 30.23 42.60 1.94
C GLY A 191 31.59 42.19 2.54
N GLY A 192 32.47 41.61 1.71
CA GLY A 192 33.93 41.92 1.64
C GLY A 192 34.85 41.69 2.85
N GLY A 193 35.64 40.60 2.80
CA GLY A 193 36.87 40.47 3.60
C GLY A 193 37.56 39.13 3.34
N GLY A 194 38.70 39.16 2.65
CA GLY A 194 39.40 37.98 2.12
C GLY A 194 39.88 36.97 3.16
N GLY A 195 39.88 35.70 2.73
CA GLY A 195 40.44 34.57 3.45
C GLY A 195 40.28 33.30 2.64
N GLY A 196 40.94 33.23 1.47
CA GLY A 196 41.08 32.00 0.72
C GLY A 196 41.77 30.94 1.58
N GLY A 197 40.99 30.01 2.10
CA GLY A 197 41.43 28.84 2.85
C GLY A 197 40.87 27.60 2.20
N GLU A 198 41.53 27.16 1.13
CA GLU A 198 41.38 25.83 0.54
C GLU A 198 41.64 24.78 1.63
N MET A 199 40.59 24.26 2.29
CA MET A 199 40.74 23.13 3.19
C MET A 199 40.84 21.85 2.37
N ARG A 200 42.10 21.54 2.03
CA ARG A 200 42.61 20.25 1.59
C ARG A 200 41.95 19.09 2.31
N ALA A 201 41.59 18.07 1.53
CA ALA A 201 41.30 16.72 1.97
C ALA A 201 42.32 16.27 3.03
N GLY A 202 41.85 16.10 4.26
CA GLY A 202 42.60 15.54 5.37
C GLY A 202 42.90 14.07 5.10
N ARG A 203 44.12 13.81 4.62
CA ARG A 203 44.78 12.50 4.61
C ARG A 203 44.70 11.87 6.00
N LEU A 204 43.83 10.88 6.18
CA LEU A 204 43.79 10.04 7.37
C LEU A 204 45.14 9.31 7.51
N ARG A 205 45.73 9.43 8.71
CA ARG A 205 47.00 8.80 9.07
C ARG A 205 46.81 7.28 9.19
N LYS A 206 47.68 6.57 8.50
CA LYS A 206 47.90 5.12 8.59
C LYS A 206 48.30 4.76 10.03
N VAL A 207 47.52 3.92 10.69
CA VAL A 207 47.95 3.17 11.88
C VAL A 207 48.23 1.75 11.41
N GLU A 208 49.49 1.34 11.45
CA GLU A 208 49.91 -0.03 11.14
C GLU A 208 49.80 -0.94 12.38
N ASN A 209 49.13 -2.07 12.15
CA ASN A 209 49.38 -3.44 12.60
C ASN A 209 49.66 -3.77 14.08
N GLY A 210 48.71 -4.55 14.64
CA GLY A 210 48.95 -5.63 15.59
C GLY A 210 48.49 -6.97 15.00
N HIS A 211 49.31 -8.01 15.16
CA HIS A 211 49.30 -9.32 14.52
C HIS A 211 48.32 -10.37 15.12
N HIS A 212 48.07 -11.43 14.32
CA HIS A 212 47.59 -12.81 14.61
C HIS A 212 46.08 -13.16 14.53
N PRO A 213 45.72 -14.42 14.20
CA PRO A 213 46.05 -15.16 12.97
C PRO A 213 44.78 -15.66 12.23
N ARG A 214 44.99 -16.07 10.97
CA ARG A 214 43.99 -16.70 10.09
C ARG A 214 43.33 -17.93 10.72
N GLU A 215 42.00 -17.96 10.71
CA GLU A 215 41.23 -19.19 10.58
C GLU A 215 40.28 -19.09 9.38
N SER A 216 40.48 -20.02 8.44
CA SER A 216 39.67 -20.21 7.25
C SER A 216 38.35 -20.89 7.63
N GLY A 217 37.28 -20.10 7.72
CA GLY A 217 35.91 -20.60 7.75
C GLY A 217 35.17 -20.03 6.55
N ARG A 218 34.81 -20.89 5.58
CA ARG A 218 33.94 -20.56 4.46
C ARG A 218 32.56 -20.19 5.03
N LYS A 219 32.31 -18.91 5.28
CA LYS A 219 30.99 -18.43 5.71
C LYS A 219 30.02 -18.55 4.55
N SER A 220 28.86 -19.13 4.81
CA SER A 220 27.76 -19.22 3.84
C SER A 220 27.26 -17.81 3.50
N SER A 221 26.77 -17.64 2.28
CA SER A 221 26.16 -16.40 1.76
C SER A 221 25.03 -15.84 2.64
N GLU A 222 24.41 -16.69 3.46
CA GLU A 222 23.38 -16.32 4.43
C GLU A 222 23.93 -15.43 5.56
N GLY A 223 25.20 -15.58 5.95
CA GLY A 223 25.84 -14.77 6.99
C GLY A 223 26.22 -13.37 6.53
N GLU A 224 26.46 -13.17 5.22
CA GLU A 224 26.75 -11.86 4.63
C GLU A 224 25.48 -11.01 4.47
N ALA A 225 24.35 -11.63 4.10
CA ALA A 225 23.06 -10.93 4.00
C ALA A 225 22.57 -10.39 5.36
N ILE A 226 22.79 -11.15 6.44
CA ILE A 226 22.45 -10.76 7.81
C ILE A 226 23.36 -9.63 8.32
N ALA A 227 24.65 -9.66 7.99
CA ALA A 227 25.60 -8.58 8.32
C ALA A 227 25.25 -7.26 7.62
N ALA A 228 24.57 -7.33 6.47
CA ALA A 228 24.07 -6.18 5.75
C ALA A 228 22.66 -5.72 6.22
N GLY A 229 22.03 -6.31 7.24
CA GLY A 229 20.70 -5.87 7.68
C GLY A 229 19.60 -5.98 6.60
N VAL A 230 19.82 -6.79 5.56
CA VAL A 230 18.80 -7.08 4.53
C VAL A 230 18.04 -8.30 5.01
N VAL A 231 16.79 -8.13 5.44
CA VAL A 231 15.90 -9.27 5.66
C VAL A 231 15.62 -9.88 4.29
N PRO A 232 16.05 -11.12 3.99
CA PRO A 232 15.84 -11.71 2.68
C PRO A 232 14.33 -11.87 2.43
N PHE A 233 13.87 -11.36 1.29
CA PHE A 233 12.49 -11.52 0.86
C PHE A 233 12.22 -13.00 0.56
N ARG A 234 11.40 -13.65 1.41
CA ARG A 234 10.98 -15.04 1.21
C ARG A 234 9.47 -15.12 1.17
N ILE A 235 8.95 -15.64 0.06
CA ILE A 235 7.56 -16.08 -0.04
C ILE A 235 7.55 -17.55 0.37
N ASN A 236 7.01 -17.84 1.54
CA ASN A 236 6.91 -19.22 2.05
C ASN A 236 5.67 -19.92 1.48
N ASP A 237 4.59 -19.17 1.26
CA ASP A 237 3.33 -19.63 0.71
C ASP A 237 2.77 -18.56 -0.24
N VAL A 238 2.22 -19.00 -1.37
CA VAL A 238 1.50 -18.15 -2.34
C VAL A 238 0.35 -17.36 -1.69
N HIS A 239 -0.29 -17.92 -0.67
CA HIS A 239 -1.32 -17.23 0.09
C HIS A 239 -0.79 -16.04 0.89
N ASP A 240 0.50 -16.06 1.25
CA ASP A 240 1.12 -14.91 1.89
C ASP A 240 1.29 -13.77 0.89
N ALA A 241 1.70 -14.09 -0.34
CA ALA A 241 1.80 -13.11 -1.42
C ALA A 241 0.44 -12.48 -1.76
N TRP A 242 -0.62 -13.30 -1.79
CA TRP A 242 -1.98 -12.79 -2.03
C TRP A 242 -2.48 -11.92 -0.87
N SER A 243 -2.13 -12.25 0.37
CA SER A 243 -2.52 -11.47 1.54
C SER A 243 -1.90 -10.08 1.51
N ASP A 244 -0.60 -9.99 1.25
CA ASP A 244 0.12 -8.72 1.18
C ASP A 244 -0.28 -7.90 -0.07
N ALA A 245 -0.57 -8.56 -1.20
CA ALA A 245 -1.14 -7.92 -2.39
C ALA A 245 -2.53 -7.31 -2.12
N ALA A 246 -3.42 -8.06 -1.44
CA ALA A 246 -4.75 -7.58 -1.06
C ALA A 246 -4.65 -6.38 -0.10
N LEU A 247 -3.71 -6.44 0.86
CA LEU A 247 -3.47 -5.34 1.78
C LEU A 247 -2.98 -4.08 1.08
N SER A 248 -2.07 -4.22 0.13
CA SER A 248 -1.59 -3.08 -0.65
C SER A 248 -2.71 -2.45 -1.49
N PHE A 249 -3.59 -3.28 -2.08
CA PHE A 249 -4.77 -2.79 -2.78
C PHE A 249 -5.71 -1.99 -1.85
N GLU A 250 -6.06 -2.52 -0.68
CA GLU A 250 -6.89 -1.81 0.31
C GLU A 250 -6.21 -0.52 0.81
N PHE A 251 -4.90 -0.57 1.03
CA PHE A 251 -4.12 0.60 1.42
C PHE A 251 -4.20 1.71 0.37
N ALA A 252 -4.05 1.37 -0.92
CA ALA A 252 -4.15 2.32 -2.02
C ALA A 252 -5.55 2.95 -2.10
N LEU A 253 -6.61 2.18 -1.86
CA LEU A 253 -7.98 2.70 -1.84
C LEU A 253 -8.19 3.75 -0.75
N GLY A 254 -7.62 3.53 0.45
CA GLY A 254 -7.76 4.47 1.58
C GLY A 254 -6.85 5.70 1.49
N ASN A 255 -5.66 5.56 0.88
CA ASN A 255 -4.60 6.56 1.01
C ASN A 255 -4.09 7.12 -0.31
N GLY A 256 -4.38 6.44 -1.43
CA GLY A 256 -3.66 6.65 -2.67
C GLY A 256 -4.47 7.01 -3.90
N ILE A 257 -5.75 6.62 -3.96
CA ILE A 257 -6.63 6.98 -5.08
C ILE A 257 -6.95 8.47 -5.07
N TYR A 258 -7.38 8.99 -3.91
CA TYR A 258 -7.63 10.41 -3.72
C TYR A 258 -6.49 11.03 -2.92
N VAL A 259 -5.53 11.63 -3.62
CA VAL A 259 -4.48 12.47 -3.00
C VAL A 259 -4.90 13.93 -2.91
N GLU A 260 -5.95 14.31 -3.63
CA GLU A 260 -6.56 15.65 -3.62
C GLU A 260 -8.03 15.53 -3.22
N ASN A 261 -8.59 16.64 -2.74
CA ASN A 261 -10.02 16.72 -2.40
C ASN A 261 -10.84 16.88 -3.68
N GLY A 262 -11.80 15.98 -3.90
CA GLY A 262 -12.76 16.07 -5.00
C GLY A 262 -12.88 14.80 -5.84
N PRO A 263 -13.70 14.84 -6.90
CA PRO A 263 -13.82 13.73 -7.85
C PRO A 263 -12.52 13.53 -8.63
N LEU A 264 -12.29 12.32 -9.12
CA LEU A 264 -11.23 12.06 -10.09
C LEU A 264 -11.58 12.76 -11.41
N ASP A 265 -10.60 13.42 -12.02
CA ASP A 265 -10.73 13.90 -13.40
C ASP A 265 -10.86 12.74 -14.41
N ASP A 266 -11.22 13.04 -15.66
CA ASP A 266 -11.45 12.02 -16.69
C ASP A 266 -10.24 11.10 -16.92
N GLY A 267 -9.02 11.63 -16.80
CA GLY A 267 -7.78 10.87 -17.02
C GLY A 267 -7.52 9.89 -15.88
N ARG A 268 -7.52 10.39 -14.64
CA ARG A 268 -7.37 9.58 -13.43
C ARG A 268 -8.52 8.59 -13.28
N GLY A 269 -9.74 9.05 -13.53
CA GLY A 269 -10.95 8.23 -13.53
C GLY A 269 -10.89 7.11 -14.58
N GLY A 270 -10.37 7.37 -15.77
CA GLY A 270 -10.12 6.32 -16.77
C GLY A 270 -9.11 5.29 -16.27
N ALA A 271 -7.93 5.75 -15.81
CA ALA A 271 -6.86 4.89 -15.33
C ALA A 271 -7.29 4.00 -14.16
N PHE A 272 -8.03 4.55 -13.18
CA PHE A 272 -8.52 3.78 -12.04
C PHE A 272 -9.55 2.72 -12.46
N ARG A 273 -10.44 3.04 -13.40
CA ARG A 273 -11.43 2.09 -13.89
C ARG A 273 -10.78 0.93 -14.62
N GLU A 274 -9.86 1.21 -15.54
CA GLU A 274 -9.14 0.19 -16.30
C GLU A 274 -8.31 -0.69 -15.38
N TRP A 275 -7.67 -0.11 -14.36
CA TRP A 275 -6.98 -0.85 -13.32
C TRP A 275 -7.90 -1.84 -12.58
N LEU A 276 -9.07 -1.40 -12.12
CA LEU A 276 -10.06 -2.27 -11.47
C LEU A 276 -10.56 -3.37 -12.41
N VAL A 277 -10.83 -3.05 -13.68
CA VAL A 277 -11.27 -4.04 -14.68
C VAL A 277 -10.18 -5.09 -14.93
N LEU A 278 -8.93 -4.67 -15.07
CA LEU A 278 -7.80 -5.58 -15.24
C LEU A 278 -7.68 -6.53 -14.04
N LEU A 279 -7.67 -6.00 -12.81
CA LEU A 279 -7.58 -6.81 -11.59
C LEU A 279 -8.75 -7.79 -11.45
N SER A 280 -9.98 -7.37 -11.79
CA SER A 280 -11.16 -8.25 -11.70
C SER A 280 -11.04 -9.53 -12.54
N ARG A 281 -10.26 -9.48 -13.63
CA ARG A 281 -10.08 -10.60 -14.57
C ARG A 281 -8.85 -11.45 -14.28
N THR A 282 -7.85 -10.87 -13.61
CA THR A 282 -6.50 -11.43 -13.52
C THR A 282 -6.14 -11.86 -12.10
N LEU A 283 -6.83 -11.37 -11.07
CA LEU A 283 -6.55 -11.82 -9.71
C LEU A 283 -7.06 -13.25 -9.46
N PRO A 284 -6.33 -14.05 -8.65
CA PRO A 284 -6.77 -15.36 -8.21
C PRO A 284 -8.18 -15.30 -7.62
N PRO A 285 -9.08 -16.26 -7.93
CA PRO A 285 -10.44 -16.26 -7.39
C PRO A 285 -10.48 -16.38 -5.86
N GLN A 286 -9.43 -16.93 -5.25
CA GLN A 286 -9.31 -17.08 -3.80
C GLN A 286 -9.15 -15.73 -3.07
N MET A 287 -8.79 -14.65 -3.78
CA MET A 287 -8.77 -13.29 -3.26
C MET A 287 -10.20 -12.70 -3.16
N ASN A 288 -11.11 -13.45 -2.52
CA ASN A 288 -12.55 -13.18 -2.50
C ASN A 288 -12.89 -11.76 -2.04
N ARG A 289 -12.25 -11.28 -0.97
CA ARG A 289 -12.49 -9.93 -0.43
C ARG A 289 -12.08 -8.85 -1.44
N THR A 290 -10.92 -8.99 -2.08
CA THR A 290 -10.45 -8.06 -3.11
C THR A 290 -11.42 -8.03 -4.29
N HIS A 291 -11.89 -9.20 -4.74
CA HIS A 291 -12.92 -9.28 -5.78
C HIS A 291 -14.24 -8.60 -5.38
N GLU A 292 -14.70 -8.80 -4.14
CA GLU A 292 -15.91 -8.14 -3.63
C GLU A 292 -15.78 -6.62 -3.61
N ILE A 293 -14.61 -6.10 -3.23
CA ILE A 293 -14.31 -4.67 -3.28
C ILE A 293 -14.36 -4.18 -4.72
N ILE A 294 -13.64 -4.83 -5.64
CA ILE A 294 -13.59 -4.44 -7.06
C ILE A 294 -15.01 -4.45 -7.67
N ASP A 295 -15.81 -5.49 -7.39
CA ASP A 295 -17.19 -5.59 -7.84
C ASP A 295 -18.06 -4.43 -7.33
N ALA A 296 -17.89 -4.01 -6.07
CA ALA A 296 -18.62 -2.89 -5.50
C ALA A 296 -18.25 -1.56 -6.16
N LEU A 297 -16.96 -1.33 -6.38
CA LEU A 297 -16.45 -0.11 -7.01
C LEU A 297 -16.86 -0.03 -8.49
N LEU A 298 -16.77 -1.13 -9.24
CA LEU A 298 -17.20 -1.16 -10.64
C LEU A 298 -18.73 -1.11 -10.79
N GLY A 299 -19.48 -1.63 -9.81
CA GLY A 299 -20.95 -1.64 -9.81
C GLY A 299 -21.59 -0.25 -9.70
N ASP A 300 -20.91 0.70 -9.05
CA ASP A 300 -21.31 2.11 -8.97
C ASP A 300 -20.08 3.02 -9.15
N TYR A 301 -19.46 2.92 -10.32
CA TYR A 301 -18.24 3.64 -10.62
C TYR A 301 -18.36 5.18 -10.51
N PRO A 302 -19.47 5.83 -10.92
CA PRO A 302 -19.63 7.28 -10.72
C PRO A 302 -19.53 7.71 -9.25
N ARG A 303 -20.10 6.93 -8.32
CA ARG A 303 -19.95 7.19 -6.88
C ARG A 303 -18.54 6.87 -6.40
N ALA A 304 -17.92 5.81 -6.91
CA ALA A 304 -16.55 5.44 -6.58
C ALA A 304 -15.51 6.47 -7.05
N ALA A 305 -15.74 7.13 -8.20
CA ALA A 305 -14.90 8.16 -8.81
C ALA A 305 -15.26 9.60 -8.34
N GLY A 306 -16.39 9.76 -7.65
CA GLY A 306 -16.89 11.06 -7.19
C GLY A 306 -16.20 11.63 -5.94
N GLY A 307 -15.40 10.83 -5.23
CA GLY A 307 -14.67 11.25 -4.03
C GLY A 307 -14.39 10.10 -3.06
N GLN A 308 -13.42 10.32 -2.15
CA GLN A 308 -13.01 9.32 -1.14
C GLN A 308 -14.18 8.81 -0.29
N SER A 309 -15.13 9.68 0.08
CA SER A 309 -16.30 9.28 0.89
C SER A 309 -17.21 8.30 0.15
N GLY A 310 -17.47 8.55 -1.13
CA GLY A 310 -18.31 7.66 -1.96
C GLY A 310 -17.64 6.30 -2.16
N LEU A 311 -16.32 6.30 -2.41
CA LEU A 311 -15.50 5.08 -2.47
C LEU A 311 -15.59 4.30 -1.16
N ASN A 312 -15.28 4.93 -0.03
CA ASN A 312 -15.28 4.27 1.29
C ASN A 312 -16.65 3.70 1.64
N GLU A 313 -17.73 4.41 1.28
CA GLU A 313 -19.09 3.94 1.56
C GLU A 313 -19.43 2.68 0.75
N LEU A 314 -19.10 2.64 -0.53
CA LEU A 314 -19.27 1.45 -1.37
C LEU A 314 -18.51 0.23 -0.84
N VAL A 315 -17.26 0.45 -0.40
CA VAL A 315 -16.44 -0.61 0.20
C VAL A 315 -17.06 -1.10 1.51
N ARG A 316 -17.42 -0.16 2.39
CA ARG A 316 -18.01 -0.44 3.71
C ARG A 316 -19.33 -1.20 3.61
N GLU A 317 -20.19 -0.82 2.67
CA GLU A 317 -21.46 -1.49 2.38
C GLU A 317 -21.27 -2.95 1.95
N ARG A 318 -20.15 -3.27 1.28
CA ARG A 318 -19.89 -4.61 0.74
C ARG A 318 -19.08 -5.51 1.65
N VAL A 319 -17.96 -5.03 2.20
CA VAL A 319 -16.98 -5.85 2.94
C VAL A 319 -16.66 -5.31 4.34
N GLY A 320 -17.36 -4.27 4.79
CA GLY A 320 -17.04 -3.54 6.02
C GLY A 320 -15.85 -2.60 5.86
N GLU A 321 -15.33 -2.08 6.97
CA GLU A 321 -14.22 -1.12 6.97
C GLU A 321 -12.98 -1.65 6.22
N LEU A 322 -12.32 -0.74 5.51
CA LEU A 322 -10.98 -0.97 4.96
C LEU A 322 -9.99 -1.20 6.10
N GLY A 323 -8.99 -2.06 5.88
CA GLY A 323 -7.86 -2.17 6.83
C GLY A 323 -8.19 -2.86 8.16
N ARG A 324 -9.23 -3.71 8.23
CA ARG A 324 -9.49 -4.54 9.43
C ARG A 324 -8.34 -5.52 9.70
N SER A 325 -7.38 -5.12 10.53
CA SER A 325 -6.35 -5.95 11.20
C SER A 325 -5.77 -7.07 10.34
N TRP A 326 -4.89 -6.73 9.41
CA TRP A 326 -3.98 -7.69 8.80
C TRP A 326 -2.56 -7.22 9.04
N THR A 327 -1.74 -8.10 9.60
CA THR A 327 -0.30 -7.91 9.64
C THR A 327 0.28 -8.30 8.30
N TRP A 328 1.16 -7.45 7.75
CA TRP A 328 2.01 -7.84 6.63
C TRP A 328 2.66 -9.19 6.95
N ARG A 329 2.75 -10.08 5.95
CA ARG A 329 3.31 -11.42 6.14
C ARG A 329 4.74 -11.46 5.65
N THR A 330 4.92 -11.38 4.34
CA THR A 330 6.22 -11.38 3.65
C THR A 330 6.82 -9.97 3.57
N CYS A 331 5.98 -8.94 3.56
CA CYS A 331 6.42 -7.55 3.39
C CYS A 331 6.89 -6.85 4.67
N THR A 332 7.16 -7.60 5.75
CA THR A 332 7.46 -7.03 7.07
C THR A 332 8.86 -6.45 7.22
N TYR A 333 9.84 -6.76 6.36
CA TYR A 333 11.22 -6.23 6.40
C TYR A 333 11.87 -6.07 7.80
N GLY A 334 11.47 -6.85 8.82
CA GLY A 334 11.92 -6.68 10.22
C GLY A 334 11.30 -5.49 10.99
N ASP A 335 10.41 -4.72 10.36
CA ASP A 335 9.68 -3.61 10.96
C ASP A 335 8.19 -3.63 10.57
N GLY A 336 7.31 -3.78 11.57
CA GLY A 336 5.86 -3.86 11.39
C GLY A 336 5.20 -2.64 10.73
N GLY A 337 5.93 -1.54 10.51
CA GLY A 337 5.41 -0.31 9.90
C GLY A 337 5.53 -0.18 8.38
N VAL A 338 6.08 -1.17 7.67
CA VAL A 338 6.40 -1.07 6.23
C VAL A 338 5.82 -2.27 5.49
N GLY A 339 5.16 -2.04 4.35
CA GLY A 339 4.71 -3.15 3.50
C GLY A 339 3.94 -2.78 2.22
N TYR A 340 3.39 -1.57 2.11
CA TYR A 340 2.60 -1.15 0.95
C TYR A 340 3.31 -1.35 -0.40
N THR A 341 4.53 -0.84 -0.57
CA THR A 341 5.28 -0.93 -1.84
C THR A 341 5.65 -2.37 -2.19
N CYS A 342 6.01 -3.18 -1.20
CA CYS A 342 6.26 -4.60 -1.38
C CYS A 342 4.98 -5.34 -1.80
N GLY A 343 3.87 -5.12 -1.11
CA GLY A 343 2.58 -5.71 -1.48
C GLY A 343 2.11 -5.23 -2.85
N LEU A 344 2.45 -4.00 -3.26
CA LEU A 344 2.10 -3.47 -4.58
C LEU A 344 2.86 -4.21 -5.68
N TRP A 345 4.16 -4.46 -5.49
CA TRP A 345 4.93 -5.30 -6.39
C TRP A 345 4.38 -6.73 -6.45
N GLN A 346 3.93 -7.29 -5.33
CA GLN A 346 3.28 -8.60 -5.33
C GLN A 346 1.96 -8.58 -6.09
N LEU A 347 1.15 -7.52 -5.95
CA LEU A 347 -0.07 -7.35 -6.73
C LEU A 347 0.22 -7.30 -8.24
N PHE A 348 1.28 -6.59 -8.65
CA PHE A 348 1.71 -6.56 -10.05
C PHE A 348 2.15 -7.94 -10.55
N HIS A 349 2.94 -8.66 -9.77
CA HIS A 349 3.39 -10.02 -10.12
C HIS A 349 2.24 -11.02 -10.20
N VAL A 350 1.34 -11.01 -9.21
CA VAL A 350 0.12 -11.85 -9.19
C VAL A 350 -0.75 -11.53 -10.41
N MET A 351 -0.99 -10.26 -10.70
CA MET A 351 -1.76 -9.83 -11.87
C MET A 351 -1.11 -10.29 -13.18
N SER A 352 0.22 -10.13 -13.33
CA SER A 352 0.94 -10.51 -14.55
C SER A 352 0.84 -12.00 -14.87
N LEU A 353 0.90 -12.87 -13.84
CA LEU A 353 0.65 -14.30 -14.02
C LEU A 353 -0.82 -14.62 -14.27
N GLY A 354 -1.70 -13.86 -13.63
CA GLY A 354 -3.13 -13.87 -13.89
C GLY A 354 -3.48 -13.68 -15.36
N VAL A 355 -2.72 -12.85 -16.10
CA VAL A 355 -2.89 -12.68 -17.55
C VAL A 355 -2.60 -13.98 -18.31
N VAL A 356 -1.52 -14.69 -17.95
CA VAL A 356 -1.19 -15.98 -18.57
C VAL A 356 -2.31 -16.99 -18.32
N GLU A 357 -2.79 -17.07 -17.09
CA GLU A 357 -3.86 -17.99 -16.70
C GLU A 357 -5.21 -17.59 -17.34
N TYR A 358 -5.50 -16.29 -17.48
CA TYR A 358 -6.67 -15.79 -18.21
C TYR A 358 -6.61 -16.17 -19.70
N ASN A 359 -5.49 -15.89 -20.36
CA ASN A 359 -5.34 -16.12 -21.80
C ASN A 359 -5.41 -17.61 -22.18
N ARG A 360 -5.11 -18.53 -21.26
CA ARG A 360 -5.32 -19.98 -21.47
C ARG A 360 -6.78 -20.38 -21.63
N HIS A 361 -7.71 -19.61 -21.06
CA HIS A 361 -9.13 -20.00 -20.95
C HIS A 361 -10.09 -19.07 -21.67
N TYR A 362 -9.65 -17.86 -22.01
CA TYR A 362 -10.50 -16.82 -22.58
C TYR A 362 -9.87 -16.19 -23.83
N ALA A 363 -10.59 -15.25 -24.44
CA ALA A 363 -10.05 -14.44 -25.52
C ALA A 363 -8.78 -13.72 -25.02
N PRO A 364 -7.61 -13.98 -25.63
CA PRO A 364 -6.35 -13.46 -25.11
C PRO A 364 -6.32 -11.93 -25.02
N MET A 365 -5.93 -11.43 -23.85
CA MET A 365 -5.68 -10.02 -23.61
C MET A 365 -4.27 -9.65 -24.10
N PRO A 366 -4.08 -8.50 -24.80
CA PRO A 366 -2.76 -8.03 -25.20
C PRO A 366 -1.88 -7.71 -23.98
N THR A 367 -0.66 -8.25 -23.94
CA THR A 367 0.30 -7.96 -22.87
C THR A 367 0.69 -6.49 -22.84
N ARG A 368 0.68 -5.80 -23.99
CA ARG A 368 0.91 -4.35 -24.04
C ARG A 368 -0.19 -3.56 -23.32
N TYR A 369 -1.47 -3.91 -23.53
CA TYR A 369 -2.59 -3.27 -22.84
C TYR A 369 -2.47 -3.39 -21.33
N VAL A 370 -2.05 -4.56 -20.83
CA VAL A 370 -1.83 -4.78 -19.40
C VAL A 370 -0.71 -3.88 -18.88
N SER A 371 0.39 -3.80 -19.62
CA SER A 371 1.54 -2.98 -19.23
C SER A 371 1.25 -1.48 -19.28
N ASP A 372 0.49 -1.01 -20.27
CA ASP A 372 0.04 0.39 -20.36
C ASP A 372 -0.87 0.71 -19.16
N THR A 373 -1.78 -0.21 -18.81
CA THR A 373 -2.70 -0.07 -17.66
C THR A 373 -1.95 -0.02 -16.32
N LEU A 374 -0.91 -0.85 -16.14
CA LEU A 374 -0.03 -0.79 -14.97
C LEU A 374 0.73 0.54 -14.91
N ARG A 375 1.30 0.98 -16.05
CA ARG A 375 2.02 2.25 -16.16
C ARG A 375 1.11 3.42 -15.79
N ASP A 376 -0.10 3.47 -16.32
CA ASP A 376 -1.07 4.53 -16.07
C ASP A 376 -1.56 4.53 -14.62
N TYR A 377 -1.76 3.36 -14.01
CA TYR A 377 -2.05 3.28 -12.58
C TYR A 377 -0.92 3.89 -11.75
N VAL A 378 0.35 3.54 -12.04
CA VAL A 378 1.50 4.08 -11.31
C VAL A 378 1.66 5.58 -11.51
N ASP A 379 1.46 6.08 -12.74
CA ASP A 379 1.55 7.51 -13.04
C ASP A 379 0.55 8.33 -12.20
N ASN A 380 -0.69 7.85 -12.15
CA ASN A 380 -1.81 8.59 -11.55
C ASN A 380 -1.98 8.38 -10.04
N PHE A 381 -1.50 7.25 -9.49
CA PHE A 381 -1.85 6.82 -8.13
C PHE A 381 -0.69 6.30 -7.29
N PHE A 382 0.57 6.39 -7.74
CA PHE A 382 1.71 6.04 -6.88
C PHE A 382 2.37 7.27 -6.29
N GLN A 383 2.36 7.40 -4.95
CA GLN A 383 2.70 8.65 -4.25
C GLN A 383 4.22 8.86 -4.07
N CYS A 384 5.03 7.82 -4.22
CA CYS A 384 6.47 8.00 -4.21
C CYS A 384 6.91 8.58 -5.57
N GLU A 385 7.07 9.90 -5.66
CA GLU A 385 7.37 10.59 -6.92
C GLU A 385 8.61 10.03 -7.61
N VAL A 386 9.72 9.88 -6.89
CA VAL A 386 10.96 9.38 -7.48
C VAL A 386 10.83 7.90 -7.88
N CYS A 387 10.10 7.10 -7.11
CA CYS A 387 9.85 5.71 -7.47
C CYS A 387 8.99 5.61 -8.75
N ARG A 388 7.93 6.41 -8.82
CA ARG A 388 7.04 6.56 -9.99
C ARG A 388 7.86 6.96 -11.21
N MET A 389 8.60 8.06 -11.13
CA MET A 389 9.41 8.56 -12.25
C MET A 389 10.42 7.55 -12.75
N ASN A 390 11.07 6.78 -11.87
CA ASN A 390 11.99 5.72 -12.27
C ASN A 390 11.26 4.62 -13.06
N LEU A 391 10.11 4.14 -12.58
CA LEU A 391 9.34 3.12 -13.30
C LEU A 391 8.84 3.63 -14.66
N LEU A 392 8.28 4.85 -14.69
CA LEU A 392 7.81 5.48 -15.93
C LEU A 392 8.96 5.65 -16.92
N SER A 393 10.13 6.10 -16.45
CA SER A 393 11.31 6.25 -17.31
C SER A 393 11.78 4.92 -17.89
N MET A 394 11.79 3.83 -17.09
CA MET A 394 12.14 2.50 -17.60
C MET A 394 11.13 2.03 -18.65
N TYR A 395 9.85 2.24 -18.39
CA TYR A 395 8.76 1.86 -19.30
C TYR A 395 8.83 2.63 -20.63
N ASP A 396 8.89 3.95 -20.56
CA ASP A 396 8.87 4.85 -21.71
C ASP A 396 10.15 4.73 -22.56
N ALA A 397 11.26 4.33 -21.93
CA ALA A 397 12.52 4.03 -22.61
C ALA A 397 12.61 2.59 -23.18
N CYS A 398 11.52 1.81 -23.14
CA CYS A 398 11.49 0.44 -23.62
C CYS A 398 12.51 -0.49 -22.93
N ALA A 399 12.77 -0.31 -21.63
CA ALA A 399 13.70 -1.15 -20.87
C ALA A 399 13.34 -2.64 -21.00
N PHE A 400 14.37 -3.49 -21.03
CA PHE A 400 14.26 -4.94 -21.23
C PHE A 400 13.48 -5.33 -22.49
N ASP A 401 13.60 -4.51 -23.54
CA ASP A 401 12.94 -4.69 -24.84
C ASP A 401 11.41 -4.72 -24.75
N GLY A 402 10.82 -4.09 -23.73
CA GLY A 402 9.38 -4.16 -23.46
C GLY A 402 8.49 -3.67 -24.61
N CYS A 403 8.99 -2.77 -25.47
CA CYS A 403 8.22 -2.27 -26.61
C CYS A 403 8.08 -3.27 -27.77
N HIS A 404 9.00 -4.22 -27.90
CA HIS A 404 8.95 -5.28 -28.90
C HIS A 404 8.42 -6.60 -28.30
N ARG A 405 8.74 -6.88 -27.04
CA ARG A 405 8.31 -8.10 -26.33
C ARG A 405 6.84 -8.09 -25.92
N LEU A 406 6.29 -6.93 -25.52
CA LEU A 406 4.90 -6.82 -25.08
C LEU A 406 3.99 -6.49 -26.28
N SER A 407 3.09 -7.41 -26.61
CA SER A 407 2.31 -7.36 -27.84
C SER A 407 1.04 -6.53 -27.71
N LYS A 408 0.77 -5.71 -28.72
CA LYS A 408 -0.52 -5.04 -28.95
C LYS A 408 -1.56 -5.99 -29.55
N ASN A 409 -1.11 -7.04 -30.23
CA ASN A 409 -1.94 -8.00 -30.94
C ASN A 409 -1.75 -9.38 -30.29
N PRO A 410 -2.66 -9.80 -29.40
CA PRO A 410 -2.47 -11.01 -28.65
C PRO A 410 -2.60 -12.23 -29.56
N SER A 411 -1.64 -13.13 -29.50
CA SER A 411 -1.66 -14.43 -30.18
C SER A 411 -2.25 -15.51 -29.27
N SER A 412 -2.41 -16.72 -29.82
CA SER A 412 -2.74 -17.92 -29.05
C SER A 412 -1.50 -18.61 -28.44
N SER A 413 -0.34 -17.96 -28.42
CA SER A 413 0.91 -18.52 -27.92
C SER A 413 1.12 -18.19 -26.45
N GLU A 414 1.21 -19.22 -25.61
CA GLU A 414 1.59 -19.04 -24.21
C GLU A 414 2.97 -18.39 -24.05
N ALA A 415 3.90 -18.67 -24.97
CA ALA A 415 5.24 -18.09 -24.95
C ALA A 415 5.18 -16.54 -24.99
N GLU A 416 4.27 -15.98 -25.80
CA GLU A 416 4.06 -14.53 -25.85
C GLU A 416 3.47 -13.99 -24.54
N TRP A 417 2.51 -14.70 -23.94
CA TRP A 417 1.87 -14.23 -22.71
C TRP A 417 2.85 -14.23 -21.52
N ARG A 418 3.80 -15.17 -21.51
CA ARG A 418 4.86 -15.28 -20.50
C ARG A 418 5.86 -14.12 -20.55
N GLU A 419 5.95 -13.38 -21.65
CA GLU A 419 6.84 -12.21 -21.73
C GLU A 419 6.46 -11.12 -20.73
N LEU A 420 5.18 -10.96 -20.40
CA LEU A 420 4.73 -9.95 -19.42
C LEU A 420 5.30 -10.17 -18.01
N PRO A 421 5.11 -11.34 -17.37
CA PRO A 421 5.69 -11.59 -16.05
C PRO A 421 7.22 -11.62 -16.05
N LEU A 422 7.85 -12.07 -17.14
CA LEU A 422 9.32 -12.04 -17.27
C LEU A 422 9.86 -10.60 -17.35
N TRP A 423 9.26 -9.77 -18.21
CA TRP A 423 9.63 -8.35 -18.32
C TRP A 423 9.43 -7.60 -17.00
N LEU A 424 8.34 -7.88 -16.28
CA LEU A 424 8.08 -7.27 -14.98
C LEU A 424 9.10 -7.75 -13.92
N TRP A 425 9.52 -9.00 -13.97
CA TRP A 425 10.58 -9.56 -13.12
C TRP A 425 11.94 -8.92 -13.40
N GLU A 426 12.33 -8.74 -14.65
CA GLU A 426 13.56 -8.02 -15.02
C GLU A 426 13.52 -6.56 -14.53
N THR A 427 12.39 -5.89 -14.77
CA THR A 427 12.15 -4.51 -14.31
C THR A 427 12.29 -4.39 -12.80
N HIS A 428 11.69 -5.31 -12.03
CA HIS A 428 11.79 -5.29 -10.57
C HIS A 428 13.22 -5.63 -10.09
N ASN A 429 13.92 -6.54 -10.76
CA ASN A 429 15.31 -6.85 -10.41
C ASN A 429 16.28 -5.71 -10.68
N ASP A 430 16.06 -4.94 -11.73
CA ASP A 430 16.83 -3.72 -11.99
C ASP A 430 16.64 -2.69 -10.86
N VAL A 431 15.40 -2.54 -10.38
CA VAL A 431 15.12 -1.73 -9.20
C VAL A 431 15.87 -2.25 -7.97
N ASN A 432 15.91 -3.57 -7.75
CA ASN A 432 16.64 -4.16 -6.62
C ASN A 432 18.14 -3.88 -6.69
N VAL A 433 18.75 -4.09 -7.86
CA VAL A 433 20.18 -3.82 -8.10
C VAL A 433 20.46 -2.33 -7.88
N ARG A 434 19.68 -1.43 -8.46
CA ARG A 434 19.87 0.02 -8.27
C ARG A 434 19.74 0.41 -6.79
N LEU A 435 18.73 -0.07 -6.08
CA LEU A 435 18.52 0.27 -4.68
C LEU A 435 19.65 -0.23 -3.77
N MET A 436 20.22 -1.41 -4.07
CA MET A 436 21.38 -1.95 -3.37
C MET A 436 22.65 -1.14 -3.70
N GLY A 437 22.88 -0.78 -4.96
CA GLY A 437 24.01 0.07 -5.36
C GLY A 437 23.96 1.43 -4.68
N GLU A 438 22.82 2.12 -4.75
CA GLU A 438 22.61 3.40 -4.06
C GLU A 438 22.82 3.29 -2.54
N ARG A 439 22.57 2.12 -1.93
CA ARG A 439 22.83 1.88 -0.51
C ARG A 439 24.33 1.74 -0.23
N LEU A 440 25.03 0.91 -1.01
CA LEU A 440 26.47 0.71 -0.86
C LEU A 440 27.22 2.03 -0.98
N GLU A 441 26.87 2.84 -1.99
CA GLU A 441 27.40 4.19 -2.19
C GLU A 441 27.17 5.10 -0.98
N ARG A 442 25.92 5.19 -0.50
CA ARG A 442 25.57 6.06 0.63
C ARG A 442 26.29 5.70 1.93
N ASN A 443 26.42 4.40 2.21
CA ASN A 443 27.03 3.92 3.43
C ASN A 443 28.57 3.89 3.34
N ALA A 444 29.14 4.29 2.21
CA ALA A 444 30.56 4.11 1.88
C ALA A 444 31.03 2.65 2.14
N GLU A 445 30.13 1.69 1.88
CA GLU A 445 30.41 0.26 1.99
C GLU A 445 31.19 -0.17 0.73
N ASN A 446 32.23 -0.99 0.92
CA ASN A 446 32.93 -1.58 -0.22
C ASN A 446 31.95 -2.51 -0.95
N GLU A 447 31.86 -2.37 -2.27
CA GLU A 447 31.10 -3.29 -3.11
C GLU A 447 31.56 -4.73 -2.91
N PRO A 448 30.72 -5.61 -2.31
CA PRO A 448 31.06 -7.01 -2.18
C PRO A 448 31.21 -7.64 -3.58
N ASN A 449 32.04 -8.67 -3.69
CA ASN A 449 32.09 -9.44 -4.92
C ASN A 449 30.69 -9.98 -5.25
N GLN A 450 30.24 -9.77 -6.49
CA GLN A 450 28.94 -10.25 -6.99
C GLN A 450 27.71 -9.65 -6.29
N TRP A 451 27.81 -8.47 -5.69
CA TRP A 451 26.70 -7.81 -4.99
C TRP A 451 25.45 -7.62 -5.88
N GLU A 452 25.63 -7.34 -7.18
CA GLU A 452 24.52 -7.24 -8.14
C GLU A 452 23.71 -8.52 -8.20
N GLN A 453 24.38 -9.69 -8.19
CA GLN A 453 23.70 -10.97 -8.20
C GLN A 453 23.01 -11.26 -6.86
N GLN A 454 23.58 -10.79 -5.76
CA GLN A 454 22.97 -10.91 -4.43
C GLN A 454 21.73 -10.02 -4.27
N ALA A 455 21.66 -8.91 -5.00
CA ALA A 455 20.50 -8.02 -5.03
C ALA A 455 19.35 -8.59 -5.87
N ARG A 456 19.62 -9.54 -6.78
CA ARG A 456 18.60 -10.15 -7.64
C ARG A 456 17.81 -11.24 -6.92
N TRP A 457 16.54 -11.35 -7.29
CA TRP A 457 15.60 -12.37 -6.81
C TRP A 457 15.07 -13.20 -7.98
N PRO A 458 14.95 -14.54 -7.86
CA PRO A 458 15.35 -15.34 -6.71
C PRO A 458 16.86 -15.39 -6.52
N SER A 459 17.30 -15.64 -5.29
CA SER A 459 18.72 -15.90 -5.05
C SER A 459 19.14 -17.20 -5.75
N LEU A 460 20.45 -17.37 -6.01
CA LEU A 460 21.00 -18.63 -6.53
C LEU A 460 20.66 -19.83 -5.63
N HIS A 461 20.54 -19.60 -4.33
CA HIS A 461 20.15 -20.61 -3.37
C HIS A 461 18.67 -21.01 -3.53
N ASP A 462 17.78 -20.03 -3.72
CA ASP A 462 16.34 -20.28 -3.78
C ASP A 462 15.91 -20.87 -5.13
N CYS A 463 16.64 -20.56 -6.20
CA CYS A 463 16.45 -21.20 -7.50
C CYS A 463 17.78 -21.43 -8.24
N PRO A 464 18.47 -22.56 -7.98
CA PRO A 464 19.74 -22.87 -8.64
C PRO A 464 19.63 -23.00 -10.16
N ASN A 465 18.52 -23.58 -10.65
CA ASN A 465 18.29 -23.79 -12.09
C ASN A 465 17.89 -22.51 -12.83
N CYS A 466 17.55 -21.44 -12.11
CA CYS A 466 17.19 -20.17 -12.72
C CYS A 466 18.39 -19.43 -13.30
N TRP A 467 19.62 -19.76 -12.88
CA TRP A 467 20.84 -19.03 -13.20
C TRP A 467 21.83 -19.92 -13.94
N ARG A 468 22.45 -19.39 -15.00
CA ARG A 468 23.55 -20.03 -15.73
C ARG A 468 24.89 -19.69 -15.09
N ASP A 469 25.93 -20.44 -15.48
CA ASP A 469 27.31 -20.25 -14.98
C ASP A 469 27.87 -18.84 -15.29
N ASP A 470 27.44 -18.23 -16.39
CA ASP A 470 27.82 -16.87 -16.79
C ASP A 470 27.01 -15.76 -16.09
N ARG A 471 26.10 -16.14 -15.18
CA ARG A 471 25.15 -15.29 -14.44
C ARG A 471 24.00 -14.71 -15.30
N SER A 472 23.84 -15.17 -16.54
CA SER A 472 22.56 -15.03 -17.23
C SER A 472 21.51 -15.96 -16.60
N TRP A 473 20.24 -15.86 -17.02
CA TRP A 473 19.13 -16.63 -16.44
C TRP A 473 18.38 -17.46 -17.49
N GLU A 474 17.73 -18.52 -17.02
CA GLU A 474 16.87 -19.40 -17.82
C GLU A 474 15.40 -18.96 -17.69
N ASP A 475 14.84 -18.37 -18.75
CA ASP A 475 13.47 -17.81 -18.74
C ASP A 475 12.40 -18.82 -18.31
N GLU A 476 12.51 -20.08 -18.75
CA GLU A 476 11.57 -21.13 -18.38
C GLU A 476 11.60 -21.44 -16.88
N GLU A 477 12.80 -21.51 -16.29
CA GLU A 477 12.98 -21.81 -14.87
C GLU A 477 12.57 -20.61 -14.01
N ILE A 478 12.88 -19.39 -14.45
CA ILE A 478 12.38 -18.15 -13.83
C ILE A 478 10.84 -18.14 -13.85
N PHE A 479 10.22 -18.39 -15.01
CA PHE A 479 8.76 -18.38 -15.11
C PHE A 479 8.12 -19.44 -14.19
N LYS A 480 8.67 -20.66 -14.14
CA LYS A 480 8.21 -21.70 -13.19
C LYS A 480 8.33 -21.22 -11.74
N PHE A 481 9.44 -20.59 -11.39
CA PHE A 481 9.67 -20.05 -10.06
C PHE A 481 8.63 -18.97 -9.72
N LEU A 482 8.46 -17.95 -10.59
CA LEU A 482 7.44 -16.90 -10.43
C LEU A 482 6.06 -17.50 -10.25
N ARG A 483 5.69 -18.48 -11.09
CA ARG A 483 4.41 -19.16 -11.00
C ARG A 483 4.19 -19.84 -9.67
N ASN A 484 5.19 -20.57 -9.17
CA ASN A 484 5.10 -21.22 -7.87
C ASN A 484 5.04 -20.22 -6.71
N SER A 485 5.66 -19.05 -6.84
CA SER A 485 5.64 -18.00 -5.80
C SER A 485 4.33 -17.22 -5.76
N TYR A 486 3.71 -16.93 -6.91
CA TYR A 486 2.60 -15.99 -7.00
C TYR A 486 1.27 -16.62 -7.42
N TRP A 487 1.25 -17.90 -7.82
CA TRP A 487 0.03 -18.56 -8.29
C TRP A 487 -0.11 -20.01 -7.81
N SER A 488 -1.29 -20.36 -7.31
CA SER A 488 -1.67 -21.76 -7.03
C SER A 488 -3.14 -22.02 -7.39
N GLY A 489 -3.41 -23.21 -7.94
CA GLY A 489 -4.75 -23.67 -8.29
C GLY A 489 -4.90 -24.16 -9.73
N ASN A 490 -5.98 -24.90 -9.97
CA ASN A 490 -6.39 -25.37 -11.28
C ASN A 490 -7.17 -24.23 -11.98
N PRO A 491 -6.83 -23.83 -13.21
CA PRO A 491 -7.31 -22.58 -13.84
C PRO A 491 -8.80 -22.56 -14.27
N SER A 492 -9.63 -23.49 -13.76
CA SER A 492 -11.04 -23.63 -14.12
C SER A 492 -11.99 -22.60 -13.49
N TYR A 493 -11.49 -21.63 -12.72
CA TYR A 493 -12.33 -20.77 -11.88
C TYR A 493 -11.91 -19.29 -11.87
N ILE A 494 -11.60 -18.69 -13.03
CA ILE A 494 -11.45 -17.24 -13.09
C ILE A 494 -12.84 -16.58 -13.08
N ARG A 495 -13.05 -15.59 -12.20
CA ARG A 495 -14.30 -14.85 -12.07
C ARG A 495 -14.41 -13.85 -13.22
N ILE A 496 -15.53 -13.86 -13.95
CA ILE A 496 -15.79 -12.94 -15.05
C ILE A 496 -16.81 -11.91 -14.58
N PRO A 497 -16.50 -10.60 -14.55
CA PRO A 497 -17.51 -9.57 -14.45
C PRO A 497 -18.29 -9.49 -15.76
N SER A 498 -19.62 -9.34 -15.69
CA SER A 498 -20.46 -9.17 -16.89
C SER A 498 -19.96 -8.00 -17.74
N SER A 499 -19.83 -8.23 -19.05
CA SER A 499 -19.31 -7.26 -20.03
C SER A 499 -20.15 -6.00 -20.19
N ASP A 500 -21.31 -5.93 -19.55
CA ASP A 500 -22.18 -4.78 -19.56
C ASP A 500 -22.19 -4.21 -18.14
N GLY A 501 -21.87 -2.92 -18.01
CA GLY A 501 -21.97 -2.15 -16.76
C GLY A 501 -23.42 -1.93 -16.30
N ASN A 502 -24.25 -2.97 -16.36
CA ASN A 502 -25.56 -3.05 -15.75
C ASN A 502 -25.61 -4.29 -14.87
N PRO A 503 -26.11 -4.18 -13.62
CA PRO A 503 -26.20 -5.33 -12.73
C PRO A 503 -27.20 -6.32 -13.33
N VAL A 504 -26.71 -7.46 -13.81
CA VAL A 504 -27.55 -8.62 -14.06
C VAL A 504 -28.07 -9.07 -12.71
N GLY A 505 -29.34 -8.74 -12.44
CA GLY A 505 -30.08 -9.19 -11.29
C GLY A 505 -30.09 -10.71 -11.21
N GLY A 506 -29.13 -11.26 -10.48
CA GLY A 506 -29.04 -12.64 -10.04
C GLY A 506 -29.10 -12.73 -8.53
N SER A 507 -30.03 -12.00 -7.90
CA SER A 507 -30.38 -12.27 -6.52
C SER A 507 -30.98 -13.67 -6.47
N SER A 508 -30.18 -14.65 -6.05
CA SER A 508 -30.72 -15.82 -5.35
C SER A 508 -31.38 -15.30 -4.07
N ARG A 509 -32.58 -14.72 -4.21
CA ARG A 509 -33.44 -14.41 -3.08
C ARG A 509 -33.71 -15.75 -2.41
N MET A 510 -33.11 -15.98 -1.25
CA MET A 510 -33.61 -16.99 -0.33
C MET A 510 -35.05 -16.59 0.01
N ILE A 511 -35.99 -17.20 -0.70
CA ILE A 511 -37.43 -17.03 -0.46
C ILE A 511 -37.69 -17.44 0.99
N PRO A 512 -38.21 -16.55 1.86
CA PRO A 512 -38.48 -16.87 3.25
C PRO A 512 -39.36 -18.12 3.33
N LEU A 513 -39.09 -19.01 4.29
CA LEU A 513 -39.79 -20.31 4.43
C LEU A 513 -41.32 -20.18 4.41
N ARG A 514 -41.85 -19.06 4.88
CA ARG A 514 -43.28 -18.69 4.82
C ARG A 514 -43.84 -18.64 3.40
N TRP A 515 -43.10 -18.08 2.43
CA TRP A 515 -43.50 -17.96 1.03
C TRP A 515 -43.42 -19.30 0.28
N LYS A 516 -42.45 -20.16 0.63
CA LYS A 516 -42.37 -21.53 0.09
C LYS A 516 -43.59 -22.36 0.50
N LEU A 517 -44.06 -22.22 1.74
CA LEU A 517 -45.30 -22.86 2.22
C LEU A 517 -46.54 -22.33 1.51
N THR A 518 -46.63 -21.01 1.26
CA THR A 518 -47.80 -20.44 0.55
C THR A 518 -47.88 -20.93 -0.90
N VAL A 519 -46.74 -20.97 -1.60
CA VAL A 519 -46.68 -21.48 -2.99
C VAL A 519 -46.97 -22.98 -3.04
N ALA A 520 -46.47 -23.78 -2.08
CA ALA A 520 -46.76 -25.20 -2.00
C ALA A 520 -48.25 -25.48 -1.73
N VAL A 521 -48.88 -24.74 -0.83
CA VAL A 521 -50.33 -24.85 -0.56
C VAL A 521 -51.14 -24.44 -1.79
N PHE A 522 -50.75 -23.36 -2.47
CA PHE A 522 -51.46 -22.92 -3.68
C PHE A 522 -51.34 -23.95 -4.81
N ALA A 523 -50.15 -24.53 -5.03
CA ALA A 523 -49.94 -25.60 -6.00
C ALA A 523 -50.76 -26.86 -5.66
N ALA A 524 -50.83 -27.24 -4.37
CA ALA A 524 -51.65 -28.36 -3.93
C ALA A 524 -53.15 -28.10 -4.17
N VAL A 525 -53.65 -26.89 -3.90
CA VAL A 525 -55.05 -26.51 -4.17
C VAL A 525 -55.34 -26.55 -5.67
N VAL A 526 -54.44 -26.04 -6.52
CA VAL A 526 -54.61 -26.09 -7.97
C VAL A 526 -54.62 -27.53 -8.48
N LEU A 527 -53.74 -28.40 -7.97
CA LEU A 527 -53.72 -29.83 -8.31
C LEU A 527 -55.00 -30.54 -7.87
N ILE A 528 -55.49 -30.27 -6.65
CA ILE A 528 -56.76 -30.84 -6.15
C ILE A 528 -57.94 -30.38 -7.01
N LEU A 529 -57.99 -29.10 -7.40
CA LEU A 529 -59.03 -28.57 -8.29
C LEU A 529 -58.95 -29.18 -9.70
N HIS A 530 -57.73 -29.43 -10.21
CA HIS A 530 -57.52 -30.09 -11.49
C HIS A 530 -57.94 -31.57 -11.45
N MET A 531 -57.62 -32.28 -10.37
CA MET A 531 -58.07 -33.64 -10.11
C MET A 531 -59.60 -33.71 -9.98
N TYR A 532 -60.22 -32.72 -9.34
CA TYR A 532 -61.68 -32.65 -9.23
C TYR A 532 -62.36 -32.41 -10.59
N LYS A 533 -61.83 -31.49 -11.41
CA LYS A 533 -62.31 -31.24 -12.78
C LYS A 533 -62.15 -32.46 -13.70
N THR A 534 -61.03 -33.18 -13.61
CA THR A 534 -60.79 -34.39 -14.43
C THR A 534 -61.69 -35.55 -13.99
N LYS A 535 -61.94 -35.72 -12.69
CA LYS A 535 -62.90 -36.73 -12.17
C LYS A 535 -64.34 -36.42 -12.60
N LYS A 536 -64.76 -35.14 -12.60
CA LYS A 536 -66.07 -34.71 -13.11
C LYS A 536 -66.22 -34.91 -14.63
N ARG A 537 -65.15 -34.69 -15.41
CA ARG A 537 -65.11 -35.00 -16.86
C ARG A 537 -65.20 -36.51 -17.14
N LYS A 538 -64.50 -37.36 -16.37
CA LYS A 538 -64.58 -38.83 -16.50
C LYS A 538 -65.95 -39.39 -16.09
N SER A 539 -66.59 -38.80 -15.08
CA SER A 539 -67.97 -39.16 -14.68
C SER A 539 -68.99 -38.83 -15.77
N LYS A 540 -68.94 -37.63 -16.38
CA LYS A 540 -69.83 -37.27 -17.50
C LYS A 540 -69.64 -38.16 -18.73
N ARG A 541 -68.40 -38.59 -19.05
CA ARG A 541 -68.14 -39.50 -20.18
C ARG A 541 -68.71 -40.91 -19.97
N LYS A 542 -68.74 -41.41 -18.73
CA LYS A 542 -69.36 -42.71 -18.40
C LYS A 542 -70.89 -42.70 -18.46
N THR A 543 -71.53 -41.54 -18.25
CA THR A 543 -73.00 -41.42 -18.38
C THR A 543 -73.44 -41.37 -19.86
N VAL A 544 -72.63 -40.78 -20.74
CA VAL A 544 -72.95 -40.69 -22.19
C VAL A 544 -72.78 -42.04 -22.90
N HIS A 545 -71.85 -42.89 -22.48
CA HIS A 545 -71.69 -44.25 -23.03
C HIS A 545 -72.72 -45.28 -22.55
N LYS A 546 -73.68 -44.88 -21.71
CA LYS A 546 -74.80 -45.73 -21.28
C LYS A 546 -76.12 -45.38 -21.99
N TRP A 547 -76.08 -44.44 -22.94
CA TRP A 547 -77.23 -43.90 -23.69
C TRP A 547 -77.01 -43.91 -25.22
N LEU A 548 -75.93 -44.52 -25.69
CA LEU A 548 -75.65 -44.95 -27.06
C LEU A 548 -75.22 -46.40 -26.99
#